data_AF-A0A9X2W225-F1
#
_entry.id   AF-A0A9X2W225-F1
#
_cell.length_a   1.000
_cell.length_b   1.000
_cell.length_c   1.000
_cell.angle_alpha   90.00
_cell.angle_beta   90.00
_cell.angle_gamma   90.00
#
_symmetry.space_group_name_H-M   'P 1'
#
loop_
_entity.id
_entity.type
_entity.pdbx_description
1 polymer ?
#
loop_
_entity_poly.entity_id
_entity_poly.type
_entity_poly.pdbx_seq_one_letter_code
_entity_poly.pdbx_strand_id
1 'polypeptide(L)'
;MTSNLRLPALAAAALLAGCATPGDYPSLAQRPAERVQGAFTPDDADPQPLVPVLPSADLVARLTQLEREARTAHGEFVEATPAARQRAERAGPVASDSWAAAQVALADLDSIRSRVAIALAELDSLWVDATLEAGPRDAIGAVRRTVEALVAQEDAVLAQLRGRV
;
A
#
# COMPACT_ATOMS: atom_id res chain seq x y z
N MET A 1 35.93 -34.37 56.97
CA MET A 1 36.41 -32.97 57.07
C MET A 1 35.40 -32.07 56.41
N THR A 2 34.75 -31.28 57.27
CA THR A 2 33.53 -30.52 57.05
C THR A 2 33.78 -29.18 56.36
N SER A 3 32.92 -28.91 55.37
CA SER A 3 32.22 -27.62 55.19
C SER A 3 33.06 -26.35 55.06
N ASN A 4 33.62 -26.09 53.87
CA ASN A 4 34.20 -24.77 53.52
C ASN A 4 33.59 -24.11 52.26
N LEU A 5 32.60 -24.74 51.59
CA LEU A 5 32.02 -24.20 50.36
C LEU A 5 30.92 -23.14 50.58
N ARG A 6 30.46 -22.93 51.82
CA ARG A 6 29.36 -21.99 52.13
C ARG A 6 29.83 -20.54 52.31
N LEU A 7 31.10 -20.32 52.68
CA LEU A 7 31.68 -18.98 52.84
C LEU A 7 31.79 -18.17 51.54
N PRO A 8 32.31 -18.70 50.41
CA PRO A 8 32.46 -17.91 49.19
C PRO A 8 31.11 -17.54 48.55
N ALA A 9 30.11 -18.42 48.66
CA ALA A 9 28.76 -18.14 48.17
C ALA A 9 28.07 -17.02 48.96
N LEU A 10 28.24 -16.98 50.29
CA LEU A 10 27.72 -15.89 51.13
C LEU A 10 28.44 -14.55 50.84
N ALA A 11 29.75 -14.58 50.61
CA ALA A 11 30.54 -13.40 50.28
C ALA A 11 30.16 -12.81 48.91
N ALA A 12 29.93 -13.66 47.90
CA ALA A 12 29.44 -13.22 46.59
C ALA A 12 28.03 -12.61 46.66
N ALA A 13 27.13 -13.18 47.47
CA ALA A 13 25.80 -12.62 47.69
C ALA A 13 25.83 -11.26 48.40
N ALA A 14 26.76 -11.04 49.34
CA ALA A 14 26.93 -9.76 50.04
C ALA A 14 27.45 -8.63 49.13
N LEU A 15 28.25 -8.95 48.10
CA LEU A 15 28.78 -7.97 47.15
C LEU A 15 27.73 -7.51 46.11
N LEU A 16 26.66 -8.28 45.89
CA LEU A 16 25.55 -7.94 44.99
C LEU A 16 24.48 -7.04 45.64
N ALA A 17 24.49 -6.88 46.96
CA ALA A 17 23.51 -6.08 47.70
C ALA A 17 23.71 -4.56 47.59
N GLY A 18 24.75 -4.09 46.88
CA GLY A 18 25.05 -2.67 46.71
C GLY A 18 24.31 -1.95 45.57
N CYS A 19 23.54 -2.65 44.74
CA CYS A 19 22.87 -2.03 43.58
C CYS A 19 21.59 -1.25 43.91
N ALA A 20 21.05 -1.37 45.12
CA ALA A 20 19.92 -0.57 45.57
C ALA A 20 19.99 -0.37 47.08
N THR A 21 20.52 0.77 47.51
CA THR A 21 20.41 1.20 48.90
C THR A 21 18.96 1.61 49.17
N PRO A 22 18.25 1.01 50.14
CA PRO A 22 16.95 1.52 50.56
C PRO A 22 17.18 2.91 51.15
N GLY A 23 16.60 3.92 50.52
CA GLY A 23 16.71 5.31 50.93
C GLY A 23 15.56 6.11 50.34
N ASP A 24 15.47 7.37 50.73
CA ASP A 24 14.49 8.27 50.15
C ASP A 24 14.84 8.48 48.67
N TYR A 25 14.09 7.81 47.79
CA TYR A 25 14.22 8.01 46.35
C TYR A 25 13.85 9.46 46.01
N PRO A 26 14.58 10.10 45.08
CA PRO A 26 14.20 11.42 44.62
C PRO A 26 12.79 11.36 44.04
N SER A 27 12.01 12.40 44.30
CA SER A 27 10.66 12.51 43.76
C SER A 27 10.68 12.40 42.23
N LEU A 28 9.77 11.60 41.68
CA LEU A 28 9.47 11.57 40.24
C LEU A 28 8.55 12.73 39.82
N ALA A 29 8.19 13.61 40.75
CA ALA A 29 7.50 14.83 40.39
C ALA A 29 8.38 15.67 39.47
N GLN A 30 7.75 16.24 38.43
CA GLN A 30 8.40 17.15 37.49
C GLN A 30 9.15 18.26 38.24
N ARG A 31 10.42 18.44 37.92
CA ARG A 31 11.28 19.39 38.65
C ARG A 31 10.86 20.83 38.33
N PRO A 32 11.09 21.80 39.24
CA PRO A 32 10.84 23.20 38.96
C PRO A 32 11.50 23.71 37.67
N ALA A 33 12.73 23.25 37.38
CA ALA A 33 13.47 23.62 36.16
C ALA A 33 12.88 23.00 34.87
N GLU A 34 12.06 21.95 34.98
CA GLU A 34 11.40 21.29 33.84
C GLU A 34 10.00 21.89 33.59
N ARG A 35 9.53 22.80 34.44
CA ARG A 35 8.27 23.55 34.25
C ARG A 35 8.50 24.84 33.46
N VAL A 36 9.44 24.83 32.53
CA VAL A 36 9.59 25.92 31.56
C VAL A 36 8.76 25.56 30.34
N GLN A 37 7.53 26.06 30.30
CA GLN A 37 6.71 26.04 29.10
C GLN A 37 7.10 27.25 28.24
N GLY A 38 7.48 26.99 26.98
CA GLY A 38 7.55 28.05 25.99
C GLY A 38 6.15 28.53 25.67
N ALA A 39 5.87 29.82 25.85
CA ALA A 39 4.70 30.43 25.24
C ALA A 39 5.08 30.79 23.80
N PHE A 40 4.43 30.15 22.84
CA PHE A 40 4.46 30.58 21.45
C PHE A 40 3.12 31.24 21.17
N THR A 41 3.15 32.50 20.74
CA THR A 41 1.98 33.13 20.12
C THR A 41 2.06 32.76 18.64
N PRO A 42 1.12 31.95 18.10
CA PRO A 42 1.02 31.76 16.67
C PRO A 42 0.83 33.14 16.02
N ASP A 43 1.51 33.37 14.90
CA ASP A 43 1.24 34.56 14.11
C ASP A 43 -0.23 34.50 13.67
N ASP A 44 -0.98 35.60 13.81
CA ASP A 44 -2.37 35.74 13.35
C ASP A 44 -2.42 35.89 11.81
N ALA A 45 -1.59 35.12 11.10
CA ALA A 45 -1.58 35.08 9.66
C ALA A 45 -2.89 34.43 9.19
N ASP A 46 -3.69 35.20 8.44
CA ASP A 46 -4.85 34.66 7.75
C ASP A 46 -4.42 33.44 6.90
N PRO A 47 -5.15 32.31 6.98
CA PRO A 47 -4.88 31.15 6.14
C PRO A 47 -4.84 31.59 4.68
N GLN A 48 -3.65 31.50 4.07
CA GLN A 48 -3.51 31.78 2.64
C GLN A 48 -4.36 30.76 1.87
N PRO A 49 -5.18 31.18 0.90
CA PRO A 49 -5.90 30.26 0.04
C PRO A 49 -4.90 29.32 -0.65
N LEU A 50 -5.11 28.01 -0.52
CA LEU A 50 -4.34 27.01 -1.28
C LEU A 50 -4.61 27.24 -2.77
N VAL A 51 -3.61 27.71 -3.50
CA VAL A 51 -3.70 27.84 -4.96
C VAL A 51 -3.48 26.43 -5.55
N PRO A 52 -4.43 25.90 -6.34
CA PRO A 52 -4.27 24.58 -6.94
C PRO A 52 -3.08 24.59 -7.91
N VAL A 53 -2.20 23.62 -7.76
CA VAL A 53 -1.11 23.41 -8.71
C VAL A 53 -1.68 22.86 -10.01
N LEU A 54 -1.55 23.64 -11.08
CA LEU A 54 -1.99 23.23 -12.42
C LEU A 54 -0.99 22.24 -13.03
N PRO A 55 -1.46 21.17 -13.68
CA PRO A 55 -0.57 20.25 -14.38
C PRO A 55 0.09 20.92 -15.59
N SER A 56 1.34 20.55 -15.86
CA SER A 56 2.02 20.96 -17.09
C SER A 56 1.36 20.33 -18.33
N ALA A 57 1.59 20.92 -19.50
CA ALA A 57 1.07 20.36 -20.76
C ALA A 57 1.58 18.92 -21.01
N ASP A 58 2.84 18.64 -20.66
CA ASP A 58 3.42 17.31 -20.78
C ASP A 58 2.75 16.30 -19.86
N LEU A 59 2.46 16.70 -18.61
CA LEU A 59 1.72 15.84 -17.68
C LEU A 59 0.31 15.58 -18.18
N VAL A 60 -0.40 16.59 -18.70
CA VAL A 60 -1.74 16.40 -19.29
C VAL A 60 -1.69 15.42 -20.47
N ALA A 61 -0.69 15.55 -21.34
CA ALA A 61 -0.51 14.63 -22.47
C ALA A 61 -0.22 13.21 -21.99
N ARG A 62 0.64 13.04 -20.97
CA ARG A 62 0.95 11.74 -20.38
C ARG A 62 -0.25 11.08 -19.72
N LEU A 63 -1.04 11.84 -18.96
CA LEU A 63 -2.28 11.36 -18.33
C LEU A 63 -3.29 10.91 -19.39
N THR A 64 -3.48 11.71 -20.44
CA THR A 64 -4.36 11.36 -21.57
C THR A 64 -3.90 10.08 -22.28
N GLN A 65 -2.59 9.91 -22.45
CA GLN A 65 -2.03 8.70 -23.04
C GLN A 65 -2.31 7.46 -22.17
N LEU A 66 -1.99 7.52 -20.87
CA LEU A 66 -2.20 6.40 -19.94
C LEU A 66 -3.68 6.02 -19.84
N GLU A 67 -4.58 7.00 -19.80
CA GLU A 67 -6.03 6.73 -19.80
C GLU A 67 -6.47 6.02 -21.08
N ARG A 68 -5.98 6.47 -22.24
CA ARG A 68 -6.30 5.85 -23.54
C ARG A 68 -5.77 4.42 -23.61
N GLU A 69 -4.53 4.18 -23.19
CA GLU A 69 -3.93 2.84 -23.16
C GLU A 69 -4.75 1.88 -22.29
N ALA A 70 -5.13 2.32 -21.08
CA ALA A 70 -5.99 1.55 -20.19
C ALA A 70 -7.36 1.25 -20.80
N ARG A 71 -8.01 2.25 -21.42
CA ARG A 71 -9.32 2.07 -22.07
C ARG A 71 -9.27 1.15 -23.28
N THR A 72 -8.22 1.22 -24.09
CA THR A 72 -8.02 0.33 -25.23
C THR A 72 -7.87 -1.11 -24.76
N ALA A 73 -6.97 -1.37 -23.80
CA ALA A 73 -6.79 -2.72 -23.25
C ALA A 73 -8.07 -3.23 -22.57
N HIS A 74 -8.82 -2.37 -21.88
CA HIS A 74 -10.12 -2.73 -21.33
C HIS A 74 -11.14 -3.12 -22.43
N GLY A 75 -11.16 -2.39 -23.55
CA GLY A 75 -11.96 -2.76 -24.71
C GLY A 75 -11.62 -4.16 -25.23
N GLU A 76 -10.33 -4.45 -25.40
CA GLU A 76 -9.85 -5.78 -25.80
C GLU A 76 -10.27 -6.87 -24.79
N PHE A 77 -10.23 -6.57 -23.49
CA PHE A 77 -10.67 -7.50 -22.44
C PHE A 77 -12.16 -7.81 -22.56
N VAL A 78 -12.98 -6.77 -22.74
CA VAL A 78 -14.44 -6.91 -22.92
C VAL A 78 -14.76 -7.72 -24.18
N GLU A 79 -14.05 -7.48 -25.28
CA GLU A 79 -14.21 -8.22 -26.53
C GLU A 79 -13.81 -9.70 -26.41
N ALA A 80 -12.75 -10.01 -25.65
CA ALA A 80 -12.29 -11.38 -25.44
C ALA A 80 -13.14 -12.17 -24.42
N THR A 81 -13.84 -11.47 -23.53
CA THR A 81 -14.60 -12.08 -22.41
C THR A 81 -15.63 -13.14 -22.84
N PRO A 82 -16.48 -12.95 -23.89
CA PRO A 82 -17.46 -13.95 -24.29
C PRO A 82 -16.85 -15.30 -24.68
N ALA A 83 -15.71 -15.29 -25.36
CA ALA A 83 -15.02 -16.51 -25.78
C ALA A 83 -14.47 -17.26 -24.56
N ALA A 84 -13.80 -16.55 -23.64
CA ALA A 84 -13.30 -17.14 -22.40
C ALA A 84 -14.43 -17.70 -21.53
N ARG A 85 -15.56 -16.99 -21.43
CA ARG A 85 -16.76 -17.46 -20.73
C ARG A 85 -17.27 -18.78 -21.30
N GLN A 86 -17.39 -18.86 -22.62
CA GLN A 86 -17.86 -20.08 -23.29
C GLN A 86 -16.92 -21.27 -23.04
N ARG A 87 -15.61 -21.05 -22.99
CA ARG A 87 -14.63 -22.09 -22.67
C ARG A 87 -14.74 -22.54 -21.22
N ALA A 88 -14.87 -21.59 -20.29
CA ALA A 88 -15.06 -21.87 -18.87
C ALA A 88 -16.33 -22.70 -18.61
N GLU A 89 -17.46 -22.35 -19.23
CA GLU A 89 -18.72 -23.08 -19.10
C GLU A 89 -18.68 -24.52 -19.64
N ARG A 90 -17.74 -24.82 -20.54
CA ARG A 90 -17.55 -26.15 -21.14
C ARG A 90 -16.37 -26.92 -20.55
N ALA A 91 -15.74 -26.38 -19.50
CA ALA A 91 -14.63 -27.04 -18.84
C ALA A 91 -15.08 -28.42 -18.33
N GLY A 92 -14.27 -29.44 -18.64
CA GLY A 92 -14.48 -30.79 -18.13
C GLY A 92 -13.76 -30.97 -16.80
N PRO A 93 -13.60 -32.24 -16.36
CA PRO A 93 -12.78 -32.55 -15.19
C PRO A 93 -11.37 -31.97 -15.30
N VAL A 94 -10.76 -31.65 -14.16
CA VAL A 94 -9.36 -31.21 -14.09
C VAL A 94 -8.47 -32.15 -14.91
N ALA A 95 -7.53 -31.55 -15.66
CA ALA A 95 -6.63 -32.22 -16.60
C ALA A 95 -7.27 -32.77 -17.89
N SER A 96 -8.55 -32.49 -18.17
CA SER A 96 -9.10 -32.71 -19.51
C SER A 96 -8.62 -31.65 -20.51
N ASP A 97 -8.71 -31.96 -21.81
CA ASP A 97 -8.40 -30.99 -22.87
C ASP A 97 -9.31 -29.75 -22.80
N SER A 98 -10.59 -29.94 -22.45
CA SER A 98 -11.54 -28.82 -22.31
C SER A 98 -11.25 -27.95 -21.09
N TRP A 99 -10.75 -28.53 -20.00
CA TRP A 99 -10.24 -27.77 -18.85
C TRP A 99 -8.99 -26.98 -19.22
N ALA A 100 -8.01 -27.61 -19.89
CA ALA A 100 -6.79 -26.93 -20.33
C ALA A 100 -7.11 -25.75 -21.29
N ALA A 101 -8.06 -25.94 -22.21
CA ALA A 101 -8.52 -24.87 -23.10
C ALA A 101 -9.19 -23.70 -22.35
N ALA A 102 -9.92 -23.99 -21.27
CA ALA A 102 -10.47 -22.95 -20.41
C ALA A 102 -9.37 -22.17 -19.67
N GLN A 103 -8.37 -22.86 -19.13
CA GLN A 103 -7.23 -22.23 -18.45
C GLN A 103 -6.44 -21.29 -19.39
N VAL A 104 -6.21 -21.70 -20.64
CA VAL A 104 -5.55 -20.85 -21.64
C VAL A 104 -6.37 -19.58 -21.90
N ALA A 105 -7.68 -19.71 -22.09
CA ALA A 105 -8.54 -18.55 -22.33
C ALA A 105 -8.60 -17.58 -21.13
N LEU A 106 -8.53 -18.11 -19.90
CA LEU A 106 -8.41 -17.28 -18.69
C LEU A 106 -7.05 -16.57 -18.62
N ALA A 107 -5.97 -17.25 -18.98
CA ALA A 107 -4.63 -16.66 -19.03
C ALA A 107 -4.53 -15.56 -20.10
N ASP A 108 -5.22 -15.71 -21.23
CA ASP A 108 -5.31 -14.66 -22.25
C ASP A 108 -6.00 -13.40 -21.70
N LEU A 109 -7.10 -13.56 -20.93
CA LEU A 109 -7.74 -12.44 -20.25
C LEU A 109 -6.84 -11.79 -19.20
N ASP A 110 -6.11 -12.57 -18.39
CA ASP A 110 -5.14 -12.04 -17.43
C ASP A 110 -4.02 -11.23 -18.11
N SER A 111 -3.58 -11.68 -19.28
CA SER A 111 -2.56 -10.98 -20.09
C SER A 111 -3.06 -9.61 -20.55
N ILE A 112 -4.32 -9.53 -20.98
CA ILE A 112 -4.93 -8.24 -21.36
C ILE A 112 -5.12 -7.35 -20.12
N ARG A 113 -5.69 -7.90 -19.03
CA ARG A 113 -5.88 -7.18 -17.75
C ARG A 113 -4.58 -6.61 -17.18
N SER A 114 -3.47 -7.31 -17.38
CA SER A 114 -2.14 -6.84 -16.97
C SER A 114 -1.74 -5.53 -17.66
N ARG A 115 -2.21 -5.26 -18.89
CA ARG A 115 -1.93 -4.00 -19.59
C ARG A 115 -2.63 -2.81 -18.92
N VAL A 116 -3.86 -3.01 -18.42
CA VAL A 116 -4.58 -2.00 -17.64
C VAL A 116 -3.89 -1.77 -16.29
N ALA A 117 -3.45 -2.85 -15.64
CA ALA A 117 -2.71 -2.77 -14.38
C ALA A 117 -1.36 -2.04 -14.52
N ILE A 118 -0.65 -2.21 -15.64
CA ILE A 118 0.58 -1.46 -15.92
C ILE A 118 0.31 0.04 -16.01
N ALA A 119 -0.74 0.46 -16.74
CA ALA A 119 -1.13 1.87 -16.81
C ALA A 119 -1.49 2.43 -15.43
N LEU A 120 -2.15 1.65 -14.58
CA LEU A 120 -2.44 2.04 -13.19
C LEU A 120 -1.18 2.21 -12.36
N ALA A 121 -0.22 1.29 -12.47
CA ALA A 121 1.05 1.37 -11.75
C ALA A 121 1.84 2.65 -12.09
N GLU A 122 1.82 3.07 -13.35
CA GLU A 122 2.45 4.34 -13.74
C GLU A 122 1.70 5.57 -13.18
N LEU A 123 0.37 5.51 -13.11
CA LEU A 123 -0.43 6.55 -12.44
C LEU A 123 -0.15 6.60 -10.94
N ASP A 124 0.10 5.44 -10.30
CA ASP A 124 0.49 5.36 -8.89
C ASP A 124 1.86 6.01 -8.65
N SER A 125 2.85 5.74 -9.52
CA SER A 125 4.17 6.40 -9.45
C SER A 125 4.04 7.92 -9.56
N LEU A 126 3.30 8.42 -10.56
CA LEU A 126 3.05 9.86 -10.72
C LEU A 126 2.33 10.47 -9.50
N TRP A 127 1.40 9.73 -8.90
CA TRP A 127 0.68 10.19 -7.71
C TRP A 127 1.59 10.30 -6.50
N VAL A 128 2.51 9.35 -6.31
CA VAL A 128 3.52 9.40 -5.24
C VAL A 128 4.44 10.60 -5.44
N ASP A 129 4.97 10.79 -6.65
CA ASP A 129 5.86 11.91 -6.97
C ASP A 129 5.15 13.26 -6.71
N ALA A 130 3.92 13.41 -7.20
CA ALA A 130 3.12 14.61 -6.95
C ALA A 130 2.76 14.81 -5.47
N THR A 131 2.76 13.74 -4.66
CA THR A 131 2.57 13.85 -3.21
C THR A 131 3.82 14.40 -2.53
N LEU A 132 5.00 13.96 -2.96
CA LEU A 132 6.29 14.39 -2.39
C LEU A 132 6.65 15.82 -2.81
N GLU A 133 6.29 16.21 -4.03
CA GLU A 133 6.66 17.51 -4.62
C GLU A 133 5.56 18.58 -4.48
N ALA A 134 4.49 18.30 -3.73
CA ALA A 134 3.29 19.15 -3.67
C ALA A 134 2.75 19.51 -5.07
N GLY A 135 2.75 18.53 -5.97
CA GLY A 135 2.35 18.66 -7.37
C GLY A 135 0.82 18.56 -7.61
N PRO A 136 0.40 18.47 -8.88
CA PRO A 136 -1.00 18.51 -9.32
C PRO A 136 -1.75 17.18 -9.06
N ARG A 137 -1.85 16.76 -7.80
CA ARG A 137 -2.42 15.47 -7.39
C ARG A 137 -3.84 15.27 -7.91
N ASP A 138 -4.70 16.29 -7.83
CA ASP A 138 -6.11 16.15 -8.21
C ASP A 138 -6.30 15.69 -9.66
N ALA A 139 -5.49 16.21 -10.59
CA ALA A 139 -5.51 15.81 -11.99
C ALA A 139 -5.09 14.35 -12.18
N ILE A 140 -3.99 13.93 -11.53
CA ILE A 140 -3.49 12.54 -11.57
C ILE A 140 -4.52 11.60 -10.94
N GLY A 141 -5.09 11.98 -9.79
CA GLY A 141 -6.07 11.18 -9.05
C GLY A 141 -7.36 10.95 -9.81
N ALA A 142 -7.80 11.92 -10.63
CA ALA A 142 -8.97 11.75 -11.48
C ALA A 142 -8.78 10.61 -12.48
N VAL A 143 -7.64 10.57 -13.18
CA VAL A 143 -7.33 9.51 -14.13
C VAL A 143 -7.06 8.19 -13.42
N ARG A 144 -6.32 8.21 -12.31
CA ARG A 144 -6.07 7.03 -11.47
C ARG A 144 -7.36 6.32 -11.05
N ARG A 145 -8.35 7.05 -10.52
CA ARG A 145 -9.66 6.47 -10.14
C ARG A 145 -10.39 5.84 -11.31
N THR A 146 -10.31 6.45 -12.49
CA THR A 146 -10.89 5.89 -13.71
C THR A 146 -10.27 4.54 -14.03
N VAL A 147 -8.93 4.44 -14.05
CA VAL A 147 -8.23 3.19 -14.39
C VAL A 147 -8.40 2.14 -13.28
N GLU A 148 -8.39 2.54 -12.01
CA GLU A 148 -8.68 1.66 -10.86
C GLU A 148 -10.06 1.00 -10.99
N ALA A 149 -11.07 1.75 -11.44
CA ALA A 149 -12.40 1.21 -11.70
C ALA A 149 -12.44 0.20 -12.86
N LEU A 150 -11.57 0.34 -13.88
CA LEU A 150 -11.45 -0.65 -14.96
C LEU A 150 -10.83 -1.95 -14.45
N VAL A 151 -9.71 -1.87 -13.72
CA VAL A 151 -9.07 -3.04 -13.11
C VAL A 151 -10.04 -3.81 -12.22
N ALA A 152 -10.81 -3.10 -11.38
CA ALA A 152 -11.78 -3.72 -10.50
C ALA A 152 -12.90 -4.48 -11.27
N GLN A 153 -13.34 -3.94 -12.42
CA GLN A 153 -14.32 -4.62 -13.27
C GLN A 153 -13.74 -5.90 -13.89
N GLU A 154 -12.51 -5.84 -14.39
CA GLU A 154 -11.83 -6.99 -15.00
C GLU A 154 -11.56 -8.09 -13.98
N ASP A 155 -11.12 -7.71 -12.78
CA ASP A 155 -10.90 -8.63 -11.66
C ASP A 155 -12.18 -9.36 -11.26
N ALA A 156 -13.31 -8.65 -11.22
CA ALA A 156 -14.61 -9.26 -10.92
C ALA A 156 -15.02 -10.28 -11.99
N VAL A 157 -14.80 -9.98 -13.28
CA VAL A 157 -15.06 -10.93 -14.38
C VAL A 157 -14.16 -12.15 -14.28
N LEU A 158 -12.84 -11.95 -14.12
CA LEU A 158 -11.88 -13.05 -13.99
C LEU A 158 -12.21 -13.94 -12.78
N ALA A 159 -12.52 -13.35 -11.63
CA ALA A 159 -12.94 -14.09 -10.44
C ALA A 159 -14.22 -14.93 -10.71
N GLN A 160 -15.20 -14.34 -11.37
CA GLN A 160 -16.43 -15.04 -11.76
C GLN A 160 -16.15 -16.23 -12.69
N LEU A 161 -15.28 -16.05 -13.70
CA LEU A 161 -14.97 -17.10 -14.66
C LEU A 161 -14.13 -18.22 -14.04
N ARG A 162 -13.16 -17.90 -13.19
CA ARG A 162 -12.37 -18.88 -12.43
C ARG A 162 -13.23 -19.74 -11.52
N GLY A 163 -14.30 -19.18 -10.95
CA GLY A 163 -15.26 -19.95 -10.13
C GLY A 163 -16.13 -20.95 -10.90
N ARG A 164 -16.04 -20.98 -12.24
CA ARG A 164 -16.83 -21.89 -13.10
C ARG A 164 -16.03 -23.07 -13.67
N VAL A 165 -14.70 -23.05 -13.51
CA VAL A 165 -13.76 -24.06 -14.03
C VAL A 165 -13.23 -24.90 -12.88
#